data_AF-A0A3S8T316-F1
#
_entry.id   AF-A0A3S8T316-F1
#
_cell.length_a   1.000
_cell.length_b   1.000
_cell.length_c   1.000
_cell.angle_alpha   90.00
_cell.angle_beta   90.00
_cell.angle_gamma   90.00
#
_symmetry.space_group_name_H-M   'P 1'
#
loop_
_entity.id
_entity.type
_entity.pdbx_description
1 polymer ?
#
loop_
_entity_poly.entity_id
_entity_poly.type
_entity_poly.pdbx_seq_one_letter_code
_entity_poly.pdbx_strand_id
1 'polypeptide(L)'
;MKLMILAMIMLLLRVENMLAQEFVGYTQLNDQALEDIKIIGSAKISNSTFRNLEIIGAVEIENVKVQNKLNIIGPILKSKTLNAPYAEIAGSFQGDNILIEHLKVAGDIHASNSIFKKLEFTGDYINLVSSKVERLKIYSQENGSEVKQIRLNLKNSAIEQEIETIGHNKIIIFKEALSINDIIESTK
;
A
#
# COMPACT_ATOMS: atom_id res chain seq x y z
N MET A 1 18.96 42.66 -13.45
CA MET A 1 18.71 42.18 -12.07
C MET A 1 17.24 42.25 -11.64
N LYS A 2 16.54 43.40 -11.78
CA LYS A 2 15.12 43.53 -11.38
C LYS A 2 14.13 42.56 -12.07
N LEU A 3 14.37 42.20 -13.34
CA LEU A 3 13.51 41.25 -14.09
C LEU A 3 13.62 39.80 -13.58
N MET A 4 14.81 39.39 -13.10
CA MET A 4 15.06 38.03 -12.61
C MET A 4 14.38 37.80 -11.26
N ILE A 5 14.36 38.83 -10.41
CA ILE A 5 13.69 38.81 -9.11
C ILE A 5 12.16 38.74 -9.30
N LEU A 6 11.61 39.43 -10.30
CA LEU A 6 10.17 39.40 -10.59
C LEU A 6 9.71 38.03 -11.12
N ALA A 7 10.51 37.39 -11.99
CA ALA A 7 10.23 36.03 -12.47
C ALA A 7 10.33 34.99 -11.33
N MET A 8 11.27 35.17 -10.40
CA MET A 8 11.42 34.29 -9.24
C MET A 8 10.28 34.48 -8.22
N ILE A 9 9.81 35.72 -8.01
CA ILE A 9 8.65 36.02 -7.15
C ILE A 9 7.35 35.48 -7.78
N MET A 10 7.17 35.56 -9.10
CA MET A 10 6.03 34.92 -9.77
C MET A 10 6.08 33.39 -9.73
N LEU A 11 7.26 32.79 -9.75
CA LEU A 11 7.42 31.34 -9.56
C LEU A 11 7.10 30.92 -8.12
N LEU A 12 7.42 31.77 -7.13
CA LEU A 12 7.10 31.59 -5.71
C LEU A 12 5.61 31.84 -5.37
N LEU A 13 4.88 32.59 -6.19
CA LEU A 13 3.45 32.89 -6.01
C LEU A 13 2.51 31.81 -6.56
N ARG A 14 3.03 30.73 -7.16
CA ARG A 14 2.23 29.55 -7.56
C ARG A 14 2.08 28.49 -6.47
N VAL A 15 2.37 28.83 -5.22
CA VAL A 15 1.83 28.09 -4.07
C VAL A 15 0.43 28.64 -3.83
N GLU A 16 -0.47 28.45 -4.81
CA GLU A 16 -1.88 28.51 -4.49
C GLU A 16 -2.13 27.34 -3.56
N ASN A 17 -2.58 27.62 -2.34
CA ASN A 17 -3.14 26.59 -1.47
C ASN A 17 -4.34 25.99 -2.21
N MET A 18 -4.10 25.00 -3.08
CA MET A 18 -5.16 24.19 -3.67
C MET A 18 -5.82 23.50 -2.49
N LEU A 19 -7.01 23.98 -2.14
CA LEU A 19 -7.84 23.37 -1.13
C LEU A 19 -7.97 21.88 -1.43
N ALA A 20 -8.00 21.06 -0.38
CA ALA A 20 -8.26 19.63 -0.50
C ALA A 20 -9.51 19.42 -1.40
N GLN A 21 -9.35 18.74 -2.53
CA GLN A 21 -10.48 18.53 -3.44
C GLN A 21 -11.22 17.28 -3.02
N GLU A 22 -12.53 17.37 -2.94
CA GLU A 22 -13.40 16.24 -2.64
C GLU A 22 -14.23 15.86 -3.88
N PHE A 23 -14.20 14.58 -4.24
CA PHE A 23 -15.05 14.01 -5.29
C PHE A 23 -16.00 12.99 -4.67
N VAL A 24 -17.27 13.00 -5.10
CA VAL A 24 -18.30 12.08 -4.61
C VAL A 24 -18.91 11.31 -5.78
N GLY A 25 -19.05 10.00 -5.62
CA GLY A 25 -19.55 9.09 -6.64
C GLY A 25 -18.42 8.37 -7.38
N TYR A 26 -18.69 7.98 -8.64
CA TYR A 26 -17.65 7.39 -9.48
C TYR A 26 -16.69 8.47 -9.98
N THR A 27 -15.39 8.31 -9.70
CA THR A 27 -14.36 9.28 -10.08
C THR A 27 -13.34 8.64 -10.99
N GLN A 28 -13.04 9.29 -12.12
CA GLN A 28 -11.98 8.88 -13.03
C GLN A 28 -10.98 10.02 -13.17
N LEU A 29 -9.74 9.80 -12.71
CA LEU A 29 -8.64 10.75 -12.82
C LEU A 29 -7.58 10.18 -13.77
N ASN A 30 -7.18 10.97 -14.75
CA ASN A 30 -6.13 10.60 -15.69
C ASN A 30 -5.19 11.78 -15.93
N ASP A 31 -3.88 11.51 -15.94
CA ASP A 31 -2.83 12.49 -16.22
C ASP A 31 -2.91 13.74 -15.31
N GLN A 32 -3.19 13.54 -14.01
CA GLN A 32 -3.37 14.61 -13.03
C GLN A 32 -2.14 14.77 -12.15
N ALA A 33 -1.81 16.02 -11.79
CA ALA A 33 -0.88 16.34 -10.71
C ALA A 33 -1.64 17.20 -9.69
N LEU A 34 -2.04 16.59 -8.59
CA LEU A 34 -2.90 17.21 -7.59
C LEU A 34 -2.23 17.13 -6.22
N GLU A 35 -2.54 18.04 -5.30
CA GLU A 35 -2.00 17.97 -3.94
C GLU A 35 -2.79 16.98 -3.10
N ASP A 36 -3.83 17.47 -2.42
CA ASP A 36 -4.60 16.72 -1.43
C ASP A 36 -5.98 16.40 -2.02
N ILE A 37 -6.22 15.11 -2.24
CA ILE A 37 -7.46 14.63 -2.87
C ILE A 37 -8.15 13.64 -1.96
N LYS A 38 -9.47 13.80 -1.83
CA LYS A 38 -10.37 12.85 -1.18
C LYS A 38 -11.43 12.40 -2.17
N ILE A 39 -11.63 11.09 -2.30
CA ILE A 39 -12.65 10.50 -3.16
C ILE A 39 -13.59 9.65 -2.31
N ILE A 40 -14.88 9.89 -2.39
CA ILE A 40 -15.92 9.11 -1.72
C ILE A 40 -16.74 8.39 -2.78
N GLY A 41 -16.50 7.10 -2.95
CA GLY A 41 -17.06 6.27 -4.01
C GLY A 41 -15.98 5.48 -4.75
N SER A 42 -16.37 4.82 -5.85
CA SER A 42 -15.42 4.04 -6.63
C SER A 42 -14.51 4.94 -7.47
N ALA A 43 -13.24 4.58 -7.60
CA ALA A 43 -12.26 5.38 -8.31
C ALA A 43 -11.47 4.57 -9.34
N LYS A 44 -11.15 5.20 -10.46
CA LYS A 44 -10.15 4.72 -11.42
C LYS A 44 -9.13 5.82 -11.67
N ILE A 45 -7.87 5.54 -11.34
CA ILE A 45 -6.81 6.55 -11.37
C ILE A 45 -5.66 6.05 -12.24
N SER A 46 -5.29 6.83 -13.24
CA SER A 46 -4.17 6.51 -14.13
C SER A 46 -3.18 7.67 -14.28
N ASN A 47 -1.89 7.34 -14.40
CA ASN A 47 -0.80 8.27 -14.76
C ASN A 47 -0.78 9.56 -13.93
N SER A 48 -1.10 9.47 -12.64
CA SER A 48 -1.34 10.64 -11.80
C SER A 48 -0.37 10.71 -10.63
N THR A 49 -0.04 11.92 -10.21
CA THR A 49 0.78 12.19 -9.02
C THR A 49 -0.03 12.96 -8.00
N PHE A 50 0.02 12.49 -6.75
CA PHE A 50 -0.65 13.12 -5.61
C PHE A 50 0.34 13.47 -4.52
N ARG A 51 0.09 14.53 -3.76
CA ARG A 51 0.79 14.72 -2.47
C ARG A 51 0.18 13.80 -1.43
N ASN A 52 -1.12 13.92 -1.20
CA ASN A 52 -1.92 13.03 -0.37
C ASN A 52 -3.15 12.54 -1.13
N LEU A 53 -3.50 11.28 -0.97
CA LEU A 53 -4.67 10.68 -1.63
C LEU A 53 -5.46 9.86 -0.61
N GLU A 54 -6.72 10.22 -0.41
CA GLU A 54 -7.69 9.48 0.39
C GLU A 54 -8.81 8.96 -0.49
N ILE A 55 -9.16 7.68 -0.36
CA ILE A 55 -10.26 7.06 -1.09
C ILE A 55 -11.12 6.26 -0.12
N ILE A 56 -12.43 6.53 -0.11
CA ILE A 56 -13.43 5.79 0.63
C ILE A 56 -14.30 5.06 -0.42
N GLY A 57 -13.90 3.85 -0.78
CA GLY A 57 -14.49 3.03 -1.82
C GLY A 57 -13.49 2.12 -2.51
N ALA A 58 -13.96 1.36 -3.49
CA ALA A 58 -13.09 0.50 -4.30
C ALA A 58 -12.27 1.31 -5.30
N VAL A 59 -11.02 0.92 -5.56
CA VAL A 59 -10.14 1.63 -6.50
C VAL A 59 -9.36 0.72 -7.43
N GLU A 60 -9.23 1.16 -8.68
CA GLU A 60 -8.24 0.70 -9.67
C GLU A 60 -7.17 1.77 -9.86
N ILE A 61 -5.90 1.36 -9.81
CA ILE A 61 -4.73 2.26 -9.87
C ILE A 61 -3.78 1.81 -10.99
N GLU A 62 -3.34 2.73 -11.84
CA GLU A 62 -2.33 2.47 -12.87
C GLU A 62 -1.31 3.62 -12.96
N ASN A 63 -0.02 3.33 -12.75
CA ASN A 63 1.07 4.30 -12.82
C ASN A 63 0.83 5.54 -11.94
N VAL A 64 0.56 5.31 -10.65
CA VAL A 64 0.31 6.39 -9.69
C VAL A 64 1.47 6.56 -8.73
N LYS A 65 1.82 7.81 -8.46
CA LYS A 65 2.80 8.19 -7.44
C LYS A 65 2.11 9.03 -6.36
N VAL A 66 2.24 8.63 -5.11
CA VAL A 66 1.82 9.43 -3.95
C VAL A 66 3.07 9.86 -3.21
N GLN A 67 3.24 11.16 -2.98
CA GLN A 67 4.49 11.69 -2.43
C GLN A 67 4.55 11.62 -0.90
N ASN A 68 3.41 11.54 -0.22
CA ASN A 68 3.36 11.53 1.23
C ASN A 68 2.48 10.37 1.77
N LYS A 69 1.15 10.52 1.77
CA LYS A 69 0.24 9.53 2.36
C LYS A 69 -0.84 9.09 1.39
N LEU A 70 -0.99 7.77 1.25
CA LEU A 70 -2.14 7.11 0.65
C LEU A 70 -3.01 6.50 1.76
N ASN A 71 -4.30 6.82 1.78
CA ASN A 71 -5.29 6.21 2.67
C ASN A 71 -6.43 5.63 1.83
N ILE A 72 -6.73 4.34 1.98
CA ILE A 72 -7.83 3.71 1.26
C ILE A 72 -8.70 2.92 2.24
N ILE A 73 -9.98 3.27 2.28
CA ILE A 73 -11.02 2.53 3.00
C ILE A 73 -11.87 1.83 1.94
N GLY A 74 -11.57 0.56 1.69
CA GLY A 74 -12.11 -0.22 0.58
C GLY A 74 -11.04 -1.05 -0.12
N PRO A 75 -11.45 -1.93 -1.04
CA PRO A 75 -10.51 -2.80 -1.73
C PRO A 75 -9.75 -2.06 -2.83
N ILE A 76 -8.45 -2.34 -2.96
CA ILE A 76 -7.71 -2.08 -4.20
C ILE A 76 -7.90 -3.32 -5.08
N LEU A 77 -8.80 -3.21 -6.06
CA LEU A 77 -9.17 -4.33 -6.92
C LEU A 77 -8.03 -4.71 -7.88
N LYS A 78 -7.30 -3.69 -8.34
CA LYS A 78 -6.16 -3.85 -9.23
C LYS A 78 -5.29 -2.62 -9.17
N SER A 79 -4.03 -2.82 -8.84
CA SER A 79 -3.00 -1.79 -8.98
C SER A 79 -1.91 -2.26 -9.92
N LYS A 80 -1.49 -1.40 -10.85
CA LYS A 80 -0.29 -1.59 -11.67
C LYS A 80 0.61 -0.39 -11.46
N THR A 81 1.82 -0.59 -10.94
CA THR A 81 2.76 0.50 -10.66
C THR A 81 2.17 1.54 -9.71
N LEU A 82 2.32 1.29 -8.41
CA LEU A 82 2.00 2.25 -7.35
C LEU A 82 3.25 2.51 -6.53
N ASN A 83 3.62 3.78 -6.41
CA ASN A 83 4.73 4.22 -5.56
C ASN A 83 4.22 5.16 -4.47
N ALA A 84 4.42 4.80 -3.21
CA ALA A 84 4.10 5.66 -2.07
C ALA A 84 5.08 5.44 -0.91
N PRO A 85 5.53 6.48 -0.19
CA PRO A 85 6.32 6.25 1.02
C PRO A 85 5.46 5.64 2.13
N TYR A 86 4.19 6.04 2.24
CA TYR A 86 3.26 5.48 3.21
C TYR A 86 1.89 5.18 2.59
N ALA A 87 1.37 3.97 2.85
CA ALA A 87 0.02 3.58 2.50
C ALA A 87 -0.68 2.84 3.64
N GLU A 88 -1.92 3.23 3.92
CA GLU A 88 -2.83 2.53 4.84
C GLU A 88 -4.08 2.09 4.07
N ILE A 89 -4.38 0.80 4.11
CA ILE A 89 -5.46 0.18 3.35
C ILE A 89 -6.34 -0.63 4.29
N ALA A 90 -7.57 -0.17 4.50
CA ALA A 90 -8.62 -0.92 5.18
C ALA A 90 -9.47 -1.66 4.14
N GLY A 91 -8.96 -2.80 3.68
CA GLY A 91 -9.55 -3.63 2.64
C GLY A 91 -8.51 -4.54 1.98
N SER A 92 -8.96 -5.44 1.11
CA SER A 92 -8.05 -6.29 0.34
C SER A 92 -7.17 -5.47 -0.61
N PHE A 93 -5.92 -5.89 -0.77
CA PHE A 93 -4.93 -5.24 -1.61
C PHE A 93 -4.47 -6.17 -2.74
N GLN A 94 -4.80 -5.82 -3.98
CA GLN A 94 -4.29 -6.51 -5.18
C GLN A 94 -3.42 -5.58 -6.02
N GLY A 95 -2.14 -5.92 -6.20
CA GLY A 95 -1.19 -5.06 -6.91
C GLY A 95 -0.07 -5.80 -7.65
N ASP A 96 0.44 -5.17 -8.70
CA ASP A 96 1.63 -5.57 -9.44
C ASP A 96 2.59 -4.39 -9.60
N ASN A 97 3.89 -4.66 -9.50
CA ASN A 97 4.96 -3.65 -9.58
C ASN A 97 4.81 -2.53 -8.54
N ILE A 98 4.58 -2.90 -7.28
CA ILE A 98 4.31 -1.95 -6.19
C ILE A 98 5.62 -1.61 -5.46
N LEU A 99 5.86 -0.34 -5.18
CA LEU A 99 6.94 0.12 -4.33
C LEU A 99 6.37 0.95 -3.19
N ILE A 100 6.28 0.38 -1.99
CA ILE A 100 5.79 1.10 -0.81
C ILE A 100 6.77 0.96 0.33
N GLU A 101 7.25 2.07 0.90
CA GLU A 101 8.19 1.99 2.01
C GLU A 101 7.51 1.47 3.28
N HIS A 102 6.33 2.00 3.61
CA HIS A 102 5.54 1.54 4.74
C HIS A 102 4.10 1.29 4.32
N LEU A 103 3.73 0.00 4.25
CA LEU A 103 2.39 -0.44 3.92
C LEU A 103 1.73 -1.01 5.18
N LYS A 104 0.53 -0.53 5.51
CA LYS A 104 -0.37 -1.12 6.51
C LYS A 104 -1.63 -1.61 5.82
N VAL A 105 -1.97 -2.88 5.94
CA VAL A 105 -3.17 -3.48 5.33
C VAL A 105 -4.00 -4.22 6.37
N ALA A 106 -5.28 -3.86 6.45
CA ALA A 106 -6.31 -4.61 7.16
C ALA A 106 -7.21 -5.33 6.15
N GLY A 107 -6.76 -6.49 5.68
CA GLY A 107 -7.37 -7.27 4.61
C GLY A 107 -6.34 -8.12 3.89
N ASP A 108 -6.79 -9.03 3.03
CA ASP A 108 -5.90 -9.94 2.31
C ASP A 108 -4.98 -9.22 1.31
N ILE A 109 -3.78 -9.76 1.11
CA ILE A 109 -2.78 -9.21 0.20
C ILE A 109 -2.52 -10.18 -0.95
N HIS A 110 -2.57 -9.66 -2.17
CA HIS A 110 -2.07 -10.32 -3.37
C HIS A 110 -1.14 -9.36 -4.12
N ALA A 111 0.17 -9.57 -4.05
CA ALA A 111 1.14 -8.68 -4.67
C ALA A 111 2.20 -9.41 -5.49
N SER A 112 2.42 -8.96 -6.73
CA SER A 112 3.48 -9.44 -7.61
C SER A 112 4.53 -8.39 -7.91
N ASN A 113 5.79 -8.81 -8.11
CA ASN A 113 6.90 -7.94 -8.51
C ASN A 113 7.03 -6.69 -7.62
N SER A 114 6.73 -6.84 -6.33
CA SER A 114 6.52 -5.72 -5.41
C SER A 114 7.58 -5.66 -4.31
N ILE A 115 7.89 -4.46 -3.84
CA ILE A 115 8.86 -4.21 -2.79
C ILE A 115 8.21 -3.42 -1.67
N PHE A 116 8.28 -3.98 -0.46
CA PHE A 116 7.79 -3.36 0.78
C PHE A 116 8.94 -3.27 1.80
N LYS A 117 9.34 -2.06 2.24
CA LYS A 117 10.37 -1.98 3.32
C LYS A 117 9.80 -2.37 4.67
N LYS A 118 8.54 -2.04 4.91
CA LYS A 118 7.79 -2.42 6.09
C LYS A 118 6.36 -2.74 5.71
N LEU A 119 5.92 -3.95 6.04
CA LEU A 119 4.56 -4.42 5.87
C LEU A 119 3.94 -4.72 7.24
N GLU A 120 2.91 -3.97 7.59
CA GLU A 120 2.05 -4.20 8.74
C GLU A 120 0.74 -4.83 8.27
N PHE A 121 0.44 -6.03 8.75
CA PHE A 121 -0.66 -6.84 8.22
C PHE A 121 -1.63 -7.28 9.30
N THR A 122 -2.91 -7.21 8.96
CA THR A 122 -4.03 -7.60 9.80
C THR A 122 -5.10 -8.25 8.91
N GLY A 123 -5.02 -9.57 8.70
CA GLY A 123 -5.88 -10.31 7.78
C GLY A 123 -5.66 -11.82 7.86
N ASP A 124 -6.10 -12.56 6.85
CA ASP A 124 -6.06 -14.03 6.86
C ASP A 124 -5.02 -14.58 5.88
N TYR A 125 -4.82 -13.88 4.76
CA TYR A 125 -4.01 -14.36 3.66
C TYR A 125 -3.06 -13.29 3.09
N ILE A 126 -1.80 -13.70 2.90
CA ILE A 126 -0.79 -12.96 2.14
C ILE A 126 -0.29 -13.87 1.01
N ASN A 127 -0.36 -13.39 -0.23
CA ASN A 127 0.25 -14.02 -1.39
C ASN A 127 1.24 -13.06 -2.07
N LEU A 128 2.50 -13.46 -2.10
CA LEU A 128 3.59 -12.70 -2.70
C LEU A 128 4.24 -13.52 -3.82
N VAL A 129 4.35 -12.92 -5.00
CA VAL A 129 4.97 -13.53 -6.19
C VAL A 129 6.09 -12.63 -6.70
N SER A 130 7.33 -13.13 -6.74
CA SER A 130 8.50 -12.33 -7.15
C SER A 130 8.63 -11.01 -6.40
N SER A 131 8.24 -11.00 -5.12
CA SER A 131 8.16 -9.81 -4.28
C SER A 131 9.14 -9.88 -3.11
N LYS A 132 9.51 -8.71 -2.59
CA LYS A 132 10.42 -8.57 -1.45
C LYS A 132 9.74 -7.77 -0.35
N VAL A 133 9.78 -8.30 0.87
CA VAL A 133 9.41 -7.58 2.10
C VAL A 133 10.65 -7.51 2.97
N GLU A 134 11.07 -6.32 3.37
CA GLU A 134 12.22 -6.22 4.28
C GLU A 134 11.79 -6.58 5.71
N ARG A 135 10.71 -5.97 6.23
CA ARG A 135 10.14 -6.29 7.55
C ARG A 135 8.66 -6.59 7.47
N LEU A 136 8.23 -7.72 8.04
CA LEU A 136 6.83 -8.11 8.14
C LEU A 136 6.40 -8.13 9.61
N LYS A 137 5.33 -7.39 9.91
CA LYS A 137 4.68 -7.37 11.22
C LYS A 137 3.23 -7.77 11.07
N ILE A 138 2.80 -8.75 11.83
CA ILE A 138 1.47 -9.34 11.75
C ILE A 138 0.75 -9.14 13.08
N TYR A 139 -0.45 -8.56 13.01
CA TYR A 139 -1.31 -8.32 14.17
C TYR A 139 -2.51 -9.27 14.16
N SER A 140 -2.83 -9.82 15.33
CA SER A 140 -4.07 -10.55 15.54
C SER A 140 -5.29 -9.63 15.47
N GLN A 141 -6.36 -10.10 14.84
CA GLN A 141 -7.66 -9.43 14.79
C GLN A 141 -8.59 -9.92 15.90
N GLU A 142 -8.17 -10.18 17.14
CA GLU A 142 -9.16 -10.66 18.13
C GLU A 142 -8.91 -10.34 19.60
N ASN A 143 -10.04 -10.05 20.27
CA ASN A 143 -10.24 -9.85 21.70
C ASN A 143 -10.59 -11.19 22.41
N GLY A 144 -10.12 -12.32 21.90
CA GLY A 144 -10.50 -13.67 22.33
C GLY A 144 -9.32 -14.64 22.45
N SER A 145 -9.57 -15.83 22.99
CA SER A 145 -8.55 -16.87 23.19
C SER A 145 -8.29 -17.76 21.97
N GLU A 146 -8.96 -17.50 20.84
CA GLU A 146 -8.82 -18.33 19.64
C GLU A 146 -7.54 -17.98 18.87
N VAL A 147 -6.81 -19.02 18.46
CA VAL A 147 -5.58 -18.87 17.68
C VAL A 147 -5.96 -18.71 16.21
N LYS A 148 -5.75 -17.51 15.66
CA LYS A 148 -6.02 -17.23 14.25
C LYS A 148 -4.92 -17.84 13.37
N GLN A 149 -5.31 -18.58 12.34
CA GLN A 149 -4.36 -19.10 11.35
C GLN A 149 -4.16 -18.09 10.22
N ILE A 150 -2.91 -17.67 10.01
CA ILE A 150 -2.53 -16.75 8.94
C ILE A 150 -1.73 -17.51 7.90
N ARG A 151 -2.17 -17.45 6.64
CA ARG A 151 -1.55 -18.16 5.52
C ARG A 151 -0.65 -17.21 4.74
N LEU A 152 0.64 -17.52 4.72
CA LEU A 152 1.65 -16.75 4.00
C LEU A 152 2.19 -17.58 2.82
N ASN A 153 1.82 -17.20 1.59
CA ASN A 153 2.27 -17.84 0.35
C ASN A 153 3.36 -17.00 -0.31
N LEU A 154 4.57 -17.55 -0.40
CA LEU A 154 5.75 -16.91 -0.97
C LEU A 154 6.23 -17.70 -2.20
N LYS A 155 6.03 -17.15 -3.39
CA LYS A 155 6.52 -17.70 -4.67
C LYS A 155 7.63 -16.83 -5.20
N ASN A 156 8.86 -17.33 -5.27
CA ASN A 156 10.05 -16.54 -5.65
C ASN A 156 10.15 -15.22 -4.87
N SER A 157 9.68 -15.21 -3.63
CA SER A 157 9.57 -14.01 -2.80
C SER A 157 10.38 -14.18 -1.53
N ALA A 158 10.83 -13.06 -0.98
CA ALA A 158 11.67 -13.04 0.21
C ALA A 158 11.11 -12.12 1.29
N ILE A 159 11.25 -12.55 2.54
CA ILE A 159 11.16 -11.70 3.72
C ILE A 159 12.57 -11.64 4.30
N GLU A 160 13.18 -10.47 4.34
CA GLU A 160 14.62 -10.36 4.66
C GLU A 160 14.92 -10.34 6.16
N GLN A 161 13.98 -9.85 6.98
CA GLN A 161 14.10 -9.80 8.43
C GLN A 161 13.07 -10.73 9.09
N GLU A 162 13.17 -10.87 10.42
CA GLU A 162 12.26 -11.69 11.22
C GLU A 162 10.81 -11.22 11.07
N ILE A 163 9.87 -12.18 11.06
CA ILE A 163 8.44 -11.90 11.10
C ILE A 163 8.05 -11.62 12.55
N GLU A 164 7.63 -10.39 12.84
CA GLU A 164 7.13 -10.01 14.16
C GLU A 164 5.63 -10.33 14.25
N THR A 165 5.22 -11.09 15.26
CA THR A 165 3.80 -11.39 15.53
C THR A 165 3.33 -10.75 16.82
N ILE A 166 2.19 -10.08 16.77
CA ILE A 166 1.53 -9.50 17.94
C ILE A 166 0.16 -10.15 18.15
N GLY A 167 -0.04 -10.71 19.35
CA GLY A 167 -1.24 -11.45 19.72
C GLY A 167 -1.16 -12.95 19.43
N HIS A 168 -2.27 -13.66 19.62
CA HIS A 168 -2.36 -15.11 19.48
C HIS A 168 -2.54 -15.51 18.00
N ASN A 169 -1.45 -15.55 17.24
CA ASN A 169 -1.47 -15.95 15.83
C ASN A 169 -0.67 -17.24 15.61
N LYS A 170 -1.22 -18.17 14.83
CA LYS A 170 -0.47 -19.26 14.22
C LYS A 170 -0.19 -18.91 12.77
N ILE A 171 1.08 -18.76 12.41
CA ILE A 171 1.47 -18.51 11.02
C ILE A 171 1.75 -19.84 10.33
N ILE A 172 1.12 -20.05 9.18
CA ILE A 172 1.37 -21.18 8.29
C ILE A 172 2.01 -20.61 7.02
N ILE A 173 3.30 -20.95 6.81
CA ILE A 173 4.08 -20.46 5.68
C ILE A 173 4.12 -21.54 4.60
N PHE A 174 3.65 -21.16 3.41
CA PHE A 174 3.78 -21.93 2.17
C PHE A 174 4.85 -21.25 1.31
N LYS A 175 6.03 -21.85 1.21
CA LYS A 175 7.13 -21.34 0.38
C LYS A 175 7.29 -22.28 -0.81
N GLU A 176 7.13 -21.77 -2.02
CA GLU A 176 7.48 -22.52 -3.22
C GLU A 176 9.01 -22.53 -3.31
N ALA A 177 9.62 -23.70 -3.14
CA ALA A 177 11.03 -23.84 -2.83
C ALA A 177 11.95 -23.34 -3.95
N LEU A 178 12.86 -22.41 -3.59
CA LEU A 178 14.22 -22.36 -4.11
C LEU A 178 15.16 -22.53 -2.91
N SER A 179 15.58 -23.79 -2.68
CA SER A 179 16.45 -24.33 -1.61
C SER A 179 15.80 -24.64 -0.24
N ILE A 180 16.35 -25.67 0.42
CA ILE A 180 15.70 -26.74 1.21
C ILE A 180 15.44 -26.43 2.71
N ASN A 181 15.77 -25.24 3.26
CA ASN A 181 16.01 -25.13 4.71
C ASN A 181 14.99 -24.42 5.63
N ASP A 182 13.81 -23.97 5.19
CA ASP A 182 12.99 -23.09 6.05
C ASP A 182 11.54 -23.55 6.26
N ILE A 183 11.31 -24.42 7.26
CA ILE A 183 10.02 -24.50 7.96
C ILE A 183 10.28 -24.02 9.39
N ILE A 184 9.83 -22.80 9.71
CA ILE A 184 9.89 -22.25 11.07
C ILE A 184 8.46 -22.26 11.62
N GLU A 185 8.14 -23.23 12.48
CA GLU A 185 7.00 -23.12 13.38
C GLU A 185 7.39 -22.17 14.53
N SER A 186 7.03 -20.90 14.41
CA SER A 186 7.12 -19.94 15.51
C SER A 186 5.84 -20.04 16.34
N THR A 187 5.96 -20.61 17.54
CA THR A 187 4.93 -20.54 18.59
C THR A 187 5.56 -19.79 19.75
N LYS A 188 5.13 -18.56 20.02
CA LYS A 188 5.43 -17.81 21.24
C LYS A 188 4.15 -17.30 21.85
#